data_AF-A0A959J616-F1
#
_entry.id   AF-A0A959J616-F1
#
_cell.length_a   1.000
_cell.length_b   1.000
_cell.length_c   1.000
_cell.angle_alpha   90.00
_cell.angle_beta   90.00
_cell.angle_gamma   90.00
#
_symmetry.space_group_name_H-M   'P 1'
#
loop_
_entity.id
_entity.type
_entity.pdbx_description
1 polymer ?
#
loop_
_entity_poly.entity_id
_entity_poly.type
_entity_poly.pdbx_seq_one_letter_code
_entity_poly.pdbx_strand_id
1 'polypeptide(L)'
;MRKFFVFLLFCSMVITSCVKEHLETRFFSEDELTITAYLESNEEEYSMLLDLLDRANFKNAFNAYGTYTMFIYSNSALSAYLESKGYASVADMSIEEAQTLVRYHALNSVITSSSLGFGKLPVKNLEDDELVSSFDSTGLQGIIINRESRVLKRDIELSNGILHVIDRTLDPITNSIVQEMEEKGGYSIFLQAAQATGFYDVLNDIYDTLQTGEVQRKYFTVFAESDVIFKAQGINDFDQLKNLYNNGINNPSDPGDSLYQFMANHIIPEKSIFLKDFSTGNYQTFQGQLINFVVDQDFRINPQGVGDEYWYITFVENNTDFQTKNGVFHGIDHTMDIFYPQPVETIWQFNDQPVVRDLLRVNGQDGDYYTTLEGFPNMFGTVSTMFIHFPWDNYGFMLTGAKKYPNQYGDGLIFGAPDWDVTFKMPIKIVKGRYKLYIAAKGGGGRATVQMLINGVPVGEPINLNGTGVWAVQESYVAEINLTETKENDIRLVTVNSGQGQLDYLRFEPN
;
A
#
# COMPACT_ATOMS: atom_id res chain seq x y z
N MET A 1 -86.19 -8.76 -19.28
CA MET A 1 -85.37 -7.73 -19.95
C MET A 1 -84.23 -7.33 -19.01
N ARG A 2 -82.97 -7.41 -19.48
CA ARG A 2 -81.81 -6.51 -19.18
C ARG A 2 -81.73 -5.93 -17.74
N LYS A 3 -80.68 -6.11 -16.92
CA LYS A 3 -79.22 -6.06 -17.17
C LYS A 3 -78.46 -6.34 -15.83
N PHE A 4 -77.28 -6.97 -15.95
CA PHE A 4 -75.95 -6.68 -15.35
C PHE A 4 -75.83 -6.28 -13.85
N PHE A 5 -74.78 -6.59 -13.07
CA PHE A 5 -73.34 -6.80 -13.34
C PHE A 5 -72.80 -7.63 -12.16
N VAL A 6 -72.09 -8.74 -12.42
CA VAL A 6 -71.40 -9.52 -11.37
C VAL A 6 -69.96 -9.04 -11.26
N PHE A 7 -69.55 -8.87 -10.01
CA PHE A 7 -68.29 -8.38 -9.48
C PHE A 7 -67.09 -9.19 -10.02
N LEU A 8 -66.16 -8.56 -10.72
CA LEU A 8 -64.92 -9.17 -11.22
C LEU A 8 -63.78 -8.76 -10.27
N LEU A 9 -63.50 -9.62 -9.30
CA LEU A 9 -62.40 -9.48 -8.34
C LEU A 9 -61.09 -9.84 -9.08
N PHE A 10 -60.36 -8.84 -9.54
CA PHE A 10 -59.08 -8.98 -10.20
C PHE A 10 -57.99 -9.27 -9.16
N CYS A 11 -57.91 -10.53 -8.72
CA CYS A 11 -56.82 -11.03 -7.91
C CYS A 11 -55.78 -11.65 -8.86
N SER A 12 -54.98 -10.81 -9.53
CA SER A 12 -53.79 -11.29 -10.22
C SER A 12 -52.69 -11.51 -9.18
N MET A 13 -52.62 -12.73 -8.66
CA MET A 13 -51.38 -13.24 -8.08
C MET A 13 -50.31 -13.19 -9.16
N VAL A 14 -49.47 -12.15 -9.13
CA VAL A 14 -48.18 -12.16 -9.81
C VAL A 14 -47.34 -13.14 -9.01
N ILE A 15 -47.28 -14.37 -9.49
CA ILE A 15 -46.34 -15.38 -9.04
C ILE A 15 -44.97 -14.84 -9.43
N THR A 16 -44.27 -14.20 -8.51
CA THR A 16 -42.85 -13.92 -8.65
C THR A 16 -42.15 -15.26 -8.66
N SER A 17 -41.88 -15.77 -9.86
CA SER A 17 -40.91 -16.84 -10.06
C SER A 17 -39.61 -16.35 -9.44
N CYS A 18 -39.23 -16.89 -8.29
CA CYS A 18 -37.84 -16.92 -7.87
C CYS A 18 -37.09 -17.64 -8.98
N VAL A 19 -36.51 -16.87 -9.92
CA VAL A 19 -35.27 -17.32 -10.53
C VAL A 19 -34.31 -17.38 -9.36
N LYS A 20 -34.09 -18.57 -8.80
CA LYS A 20 -32.87 -18.81 -8.02
C LYS A 20 -31.77 -18.31 -8.93
N GLU A 21 -31.02 -17.29 -8.49
CA GLU A 21 -29.71 -17.03 -9.08
C GLU A 21 -29.04 -18.39 -9.16
N HIS A 22 -28.85 -18.85 -10.39
CA HIS A 22 -27.99 -19.97 -10.63
C HIS A 22 -26.67 -19.50 -10.02
N LEU A 23 -26.25 -20.14 -8.93
CA LEU A 23 -24.83 -20.23 -8.67
C LEU A 23 -24.27 -20.65 -10.02
N GLU A 24 -23.48 -19.77 -10.64
CA GLU A 24 -22.60 -20.21 -11.71
C GLU A 24 -21.64 -21.18 -11.05
N THR A 25 -22.08 -22.42 -10.92
CA THR A 25 -21.20 -23.56 -10.92
C THR A 25 -20.45 -23.42 -12.23
N ARG A 26 -19.28 -22.78 -12.18
CA ARG A 26 -18.24 -23.02 -13.16
C ARG A 26 -17.95 -24.51 -13.05
N PHE A 27 -18.65 -25.28 -13.86
CA PHE A 27 -18.18 -26.61 -14.20
C PHE A 27 -16.86 -26.35 -14.90
N PHE A 28 -15.73 -26.58 -14.22
CA PHE A 28 -14.45 -26.71 -14.90
C PHE A 28 -14.70 -27.76 -15.98
N SER A 29 -14.61 -27.36 -17.25
CA SER A 29 -14.63 -28.34 -18.32
C SER A 29 -13.48 -29.31 -18.05
N GLU A 30 -13.67 -30.60 -18.27
CA GLU A 30 -12.61 -31.62 -18.13
C GLU A 30 -11.42 -31.37 -19.09
N ASP A 31 -11.47 -30.30 -19.90
CA ASP A 31 -10.51 -29.93 -20.94
C ASP A 31 -9.53 -28.79 -20.52
N GLU A 32 -9.69 -28.14 -19.37
CA GLU A 32 -8.78 -27.07 -18.93
C GLU A 32 -7.57 -27.60 -18.14
N LEU A 33 -6.39 -27.53 -18.76
CA LEU A 33 -5.12 -27.92 -18.15
C LEU A 33 -4.81 -27.06 -16.92
N THR A 34 -4.08 -27.63 -15.96
CA THR A 34 -3.41 -26.86 -14.88
C THR A 34 -2.18 -26.16 -15.45
N ILE A 35 -1.56 -25.23 -14.71
CA ILE A 35 -0.28 -24.61 -15.11
C ILE A 35 0.76 -25.67 -15.46
N THR A 36 1.01 -26.63 -14.56
CA THR A 36 1.98 -27.70 -14.83
C THR A 36 1.60 -28.54 -16.05
N ALA A 37 0.33 -28.93 -16.19
CA ALA A 37 -0.12 -29.74 -17.34
C ALA A 37 -0.04 -28.96 -18.67
N TYR A 38 -0.27 -27.64 -18.64
CA TYR A 38 -0.07 -26.77 -19.80
C TYR A 38 1.39 -26.76 -20.24
N LEU A 39 2.33 -26.60 -19.31
CA LEU A 39 3.77 -26.64 -19.61
C LEU A 39 4.20 -28.01 -20.15
N GLU A 40 3.71 -29.11 -19.58
CA GLU A 40 3.99 -30.48 -20.05
C GLU A 40 3.44 -30.74 -21.46
N SER A 41 2.25 -30.23 -21.80
CA SER A 41 1.71 -30.34 -23.16
C SER A 41 2.44 -29.47 -24.20
N ASN A 42 3.27 -28.53 -23.76
CA ASN A 42 4.06 -27.62 -24.59
C ASN A 42 5.57 -27.73 -24.29
N GLU A 43 6.03 -28.95 -23.96
CA GLU A 43 7.40 -29.22 -23.48
C GLU A 43 8.51 -28.77 -24.45
N GLU A 44 8.24 -28.76 -25.76
CA GLU A 44 9.20 -28.24 -26.76
C GLU A 44 9.59 -26.78 -26.49
N GLU A 45 8.67 -25.96 -25.97
CA GLU A 45 8.89 -24.54 -25.68
C GLU A 45 9.27 -24.29 -24.21
N TYR A 46 8.86 -25.15 -23.27
CA TYR A 46 8.95 -24.90 -21.82
C TYR A 46 9.63 -26.01 -20.97
N SER A 47 10.33 -26.97 -21.59
CA SER A 47 11.05 -28.03 -20.85
C SER A 47 12.00 -27.52 -19.77
N MET A 48 12.76 -26.46 -20.02
CA MET A 48 13.66 -25.89 -19.00
C MET A 48 12.89 -25.24 -17.82
N LEU A 49 11.70 -24.71 -18.08
CA LEU A 49 10.84 -24.19 -17.01
C LEU A 49 10.26 -25.34 -16.17
N LEU A 50 9.92 -26.49 -16.78
CA LEU A 50 9.55 -27.69 -16.05
C LEU A 50 10.70 -28.18 -15.15
N ASP A 51 11.93 -28.22 -15.67
CA ASP A 51 13.13 -28.55 -14.89
C ASP A 51 13.33 -27.58 -13.72
N LEU A 52 13.08 -26.29 -13.92
CA LEU A 52 13.15 -25.26 -12.88
C LEU A 52 12.07 -25.48 -11.80
N LEU A 53 10.84 -25.78 -12.19
CA LEU A 53 9.76 -26.11 -11.26
C LEU A 53 10.06 -27.38 -10.45
N ASP A 54 10.70 -28.38 -11.06
CA ASP A 54 11.16 -29.59 -10.39
C ASP A 54 12.31 -29.27 -9.41
N ARG A 55 13.32 -28.50 -9.85
CA ARG A 55 14.45 -28.06 -9.00
C ARG A 55 13.98 -27.26 -7.78
N ALA A 56 12.98 -26.40 -7.96
CA ALA A 56 12.41 -25.57 -6.92
C ALA A 56 11.45 -26.35 -5.99
N ASN A 57 11.03 -27.58 -6.34
CA ASN A 57 9.95 -28.35 -5.71
C ASN A 57 8.55 -27.68 -5.80
N PHE A 58 8.30 -26.93 -6.88
CA PHE A 58 7.02 -26.23 -7.11
C PHE A 58 6.10 -26.92 -8.13
N LYS A 59 6.57 -27.96 -8.83
CA LYS A 59 5.76 -28.65 -9.86
C LYS A 59 4.41 -29.15 -9.35
N ASN A 60 4.39 -29.74 -8.14
CA ASN A 60 3.14 -30.18 -7.49
C ASN A 60 2.27 -29.00 -7.02
N ALA A 61 2.88 -27.90 -6.59
CA ALA A 61 2.15 -26.72 -6.13
C ALA A 61 1.35 -26.07 -7.29
N PHE A 62 1.97 -25.92 -8.46
CA PHE A 62 1.31 -25.38 -9.66
C PHE A 62 0.48 -26.42 -10.44
N ASN A 63 0.45 -27.67 -9.99
CA ASN A 63 -0.51 -28.66 -10.45
C ASN A 63 -1.76 -28.74 -9.55
N ALA A 64 -1.67 -28.22 -8.33
CA ALA A 64 -2.80 -28.21 -7.40
C ALA A 64 -3.83 -27.13 -7.78
N TYR A 65 -5.09 -27.35 -7.41
CA TYR A 65 -6.14 -26.34 -7.53
C TYR A 65 -5.80 -25.11 -6.70
N GLY A 66 -6.05 -23.93 -7.27
CA GLY A 66 -5.75 -22.63 -6.67
C GLY A 66 -6.10 -21.50 -7.62
N THR A 67 -5.71 -20.28 -7.24
CA THR A 67 -5.87 -19.09 -8.07
C THR A 67 -4.51 -18.44 -8.27
N TYR A 68 -3.84 -18.80 -9.36
CA TYR A 68 -2.49 -18.31 -9.65
C TYR A 68 -2.48 -17.38 -10.88
N THR A 69 -1.52 -16.48 -10.89
CA THR A 69 -0.99 -15.88 -12.12
C THR A 69 0.46 -16.28 -12.22
N MET A 70 0.90 -16.78 -13.37
CA MET A 70 2.33 -17.04 -13.59
C MET A 70 2.78 -16.41 -14.90
N PHE A 71 3.86 -15.64 -14.80
CA PHE A 71 4.59 -15.14 -15.95
C PHE A 71 5.57 -16.22 -16.41
N ILE A 72 5.33 -16.79 -17.59
CA ILE A 72 6.14 -17.88 -18.14
C ILE A 72 6.97 -17.39 -19.32
N TYR A 73 8.05 -18.09 -19.61
CA TYR A 73 9.04 -17.69 -20.62
C TYR A 73 9.58 -18.94 -21.31
N SER A 74 10.02 -18.78 -22.56
CA SER A 74 10.53 -19.90 -23.36
C SER A 74 11.87 -20.43 -22.86
N ASN A 75 12.24 -21.64 -23.30
CA ASN A 75 13.57 -22.21 -23.11
C ASN A 75 14.70 -21.25 -23.50
N SER A 76 14.54 -20.52 -24.61
CA SER A 76 15.56 -19.57 -25.06
C SER A 76 15.73 -18.38 -24.11
N ALA A 77 14.64 -17.91 -23.50
CA ALA A 77 14.67 -16.83 -22.52
C ALA A 77 15.34 -17.27 -21.22
N LEU A 78 15.03 -18.48 -20.72
CA LEU A 78 15.68 -19.02 -19.53
C LEU A 78 17.17 -19.32 -19.76
N SER A 79 17.55 -19.84 -20.94
CA SER A 79 18.97 -20.04 -21.29
C SER A 79 19.75 -18.71 -21.23
N ALA A 80 19.19 -17.64 -21.82
CA ALA A 80 19.82 -16.33 -21.79
C ALA A 80 19.97 -15.78 -20.35
N TYR A 81 18.97 -16.00 -19.50
CA TYR A 81 19.06 -15.66 -18.08
C TYR A 81 20.17 -16.44 -17.37
N LEU A 82 20.21 -17.77 -17.52
CA LEU A 82 21.22 -18.63 -16.91
C LEU A 82 22.64 -18.22 -17.33
N GLU A 83 22.85 -17.98 -18.62
CA GLU A 83 24.13 -17.50 -19.16
C GLU A 83 24.53 -16.16 -18.54
N SER A 84 23.60 -15.23 -18.37
CA SER A 84 23.87 -13.92 -17.74
C SER A 84 24.29 -14.04 -16.28
N LYS A 85 23.84 -15.10 -15.59
CA LYS A 85 24.21 -15.42 -14.19
C LYS A 85 25.41 -16.37 -14.10
N GLY A 86 25.95 -16.82 -15.22
CA GLY A 86 27.10 -17.72 -15.26
C GLY A 86 26.78 -19.19 -15.00
N TYR A 87 25.51 -19.61 -15.09
CA TYR A 87 25.10 -21.01 -14.98
C TYR A 87 25.07 -21.67 -16.37
N ALA A 88 25.46 -22.95 -16.45
CA ALA A 88 25.35 -23.71 -17.69
C ALA A 88 23.97 -24.37 -17.85
N SER A 89 23.27 -24.62 -16.74
CA SER A 89 21.96 -25.25 -16.69
C SER A 89 21.18 -24.93 -15.41
N VAL A 90 19.89 -25.24 -15.39
CA VAL A 90 19.04 -25.15 -14.18
C VAL A 90 19.61 -25.99 -13.02
N ALA A 91 20.29 -27.10 -13.32
CA ALA A 91 20.89 -27.97 -12.31
C ALA A 91 22.04 -27.32 -11.54
N ASP A 92 22.68 -26.29 -12.12
CA ASP A 92 23.77 -25.55 -11.48
C ASP A 92 23.26 -24.50 -10.47
N MET A 93 21.97 -24.16 -10.53
CA MET A 93 21.33 -23.28 -9.54
C MET A 93 21.17 -24.01 -8.19
N SER A 94 21.35 -23.29 -7.09
CA SER A 94 20.91 -23.76 -5.78
C SER A 94 19.38 -23.96 -5.75
N ILE A 95 18.88 -24.74 -4.79
CA ILE A 95 17.44 -24.93 -4.63
C ILE A 95 16.79 -23.59 -4.28
N GLU A 96 17.44 -22.81 -3.43
CA GLU A 96 16.99 -21.52 -2.95
C GLU A 96 16.88 -20.50 -4.11
N GLU A 97 17.88 -20.40 -4.98
CA GLU A 97 17.83 -19.54 -6.17
C GLU A 97 16.72 -19.96 -7.14
N ALA A 98 16.55 -21.27 -7.37
CA ALA A 98 15.48 -21.79 -8.21
C ALA A 98 14.10 -21.47 -7.64
N GLN A 99 13.93 -21.62 -6.32
CA GLN A 99 12.71 -21.26 -5.61
C GLN A 99 12.41 -19.77 -5.70
N THR A 100 13.41 -18.91 -5.48
CA THR A 100 13.24 -17.46 -5.61
C THR A 100 12.83 -17.09 -7.03
N LEU A 101 13.48 -17.66 -8.05
CA LEU A 101 13.14 -17.37 -9.44
C LEU A 101 11.69 -17.77 -9.77
N VAL A 102 11.25 -18.94 -9.33
CA VAL A 102 9.87 -19.42 -9.55
C VAL A 102 8.86 -18.53 -8.81
N ARG A 103 9.08 -18.22 -7.53
CA ARG A 103 8.18 -17.38 -6.73
C ARG A 103 8.13 -15.95 -7.27
N TYR A 104 9.23 -15.44 -7.81
CA TYR A 104 9.28 -14.09 -8.37
C TYR A 104 8.35 -13.92 -9.58
N HIS A 105 8.16 -14.99 -10.36
CA HIS A 105 7.31 -15.01 -11.55
C HIS A 105 5.84 -15.38 -11.29
N ALA A 106 5.47 -15.66 -10.04
CA ALA A 106 4.15 -16.15 -9.69
C ALA A 106 3.45 -15.23 -8.67
N LEU A 107 2.12 -15.17 -8.76
CA LEU A 107 1.27 -14.41 -7.85
C LEU A 107 0.12 -15.31 -7.38
N ASN A 108 -0.29 -15.15 -6.12
CA ASN A 108 -1.39 -15.91 -5.52
C ASN A 108 -2.76 -15.24 -5.76
N SER A 109 -3.00 -14.79 -7.00
CA SER A 109 -4.27 -14.22 -7.45
C SER A 109 -4.36 -14.32 -8.97
N VAL A 110 -5.57 -14.22 -9.53
CA VAL A 110 -5.79 -14.15 -10.99
C VAL A 110 -5.75 -12.69 -11.44
N ILE A 111 -4.69 -12.32 -12.16
CA ILE A 111 -4.45 -10.99 -12.72
C ILE A 111 -4.55 -11.10 -14.24
N THR A 112 -5.66 -10.65 -14.80
CA THR A 112 -5.83 -10.57 -16.26
C THR A 112 -5.04 -9.40 -16.82
N SER A 113 -4.84 -9.37 -18.13
CA SER A 113 -4.13 -8.29 -18.81
C SER A 113 -4.79 -6.93 -18.62
N SER A 114 -6.11 -6.88 -18.39
CA SER A 114 -6.81 -5.65 -18.03
C SER A 114 -6.41 -5.08 -16.67
N SER A 115 -5.90 -5.94 -15.77
CA SER A 115 -5.36 -5.58 -14.46
C SER A 115 -3.83 -5.41 -14.46
N LEU A 116 -3.14 -5.75 -15.55
CA LEU A 116 -1.74 -5.39 -15.81
C LEU A 116 -1.67 -3.92 -16.30
N GLY A 117 -2.17 -3.01 -15.47
CA GLY A 117 -2.24 -1.57 -15.76
C GLY A 117 -0.87 -0.90 -15.73
N PHE A 118 -0.85 0.43 -15.65
CA PHE A 118 0.39 1.19 -15.47
C PHE A 118 0.82 1.27 -14.00
N GLY A 119 2.11 1.10 -13.75
CA GLY A 119 2.75 1.08 -12.44
C GLY A 119 2.60 -0.27 -11.70
N LYS A 120 2.82 -0.24 -10.39
CA LYS A 120 2.61 -1.36 -9.46
C LYS A 120 1.32 -2.17 -9.70
N LEU A 121 1.45 -3.49 -9.71
CA LEU A 121 0.37 -4.47 -9.76
C LEU A 121 -0.44 -4.51 -8.44
N PRO A 122 -1.73 -4.91 -8.48
CA PRO A 122 -2.60 -4.87 -7.31
C PRO A 122 -2.23 -5.88 -6.21
N VAL A 123 -1.40 -6.87 -6.54
CA VAL A 123 -0.92 -7.90 -5.62
C VAL A 123 0.58 -8.08 -5.81
N LYS A 124 1.27 -8.42 -4.74
CA LYS A 124 2.69 -8.80 -4.76
C LYS A 124 2.87 -10.20 -5.34
N ASN A 125 4.09 -10.49 -5.78
CA ASN A 125 4.46 -11.85 -6.17
C ASN A 125 4.67 -12.75 -4.94
N LEU A 126 4.97 -14.04 -5.15
CA LEU A 126 5.21 -14.99 -4.07
C LEU A 126 6.54 -14.74 -3.31
N GLU A 127 7.36 -13.79 -3.76
CA GLU A 127 8.53 -13.27 -3.04
C GLU A 127 8.20 -12.05 -2.15
N ASP A 128 6.92 -11.67 -2.04
CA ASP A 128 6.45 -10.44 -1.37
C ASP A 128 7.03 -9.15 -2.01
N ASP A 129 7.46 -9.23 -3.27
CA ASP A 129 7.95 -8.09 -4.05
C ASP A 129 6.81 -7.44 -4.85
N GLU A 130 6.89 -6.11 -4.98
CA GLU A 130 5.96 -5.35 -5.81
C GLU A 130 6.43 -5.42 -7.27
N LEU A 131 5.66 -6.07 -8.14
CA LEU A 131 5.91 -6.04 -9.58
C LEU A 131 5.29 -4.78 -10.20
N VAL A 132 6.01 -4.15 -11.11
CA VAL A 132 5.57 -2.95 -11.82
C VAL A 132 5.29 -3.27 -13.27
N SER A 133 4.19 -2.76 -13.81
CA SER A 133 3.85 -2.85 -15.23
C SER A 133 3.97 -1.48 -15.89
N SER A 134 4.36 -1.45 -17.15
CA SER A 134 4.44 -0.25 -17.98
C SER A 134 4.03 -0.58 -19.42
N PHE A 135 3.96 0.42 -20.29
CA PHE A 135 3.64 0.23 -21.70
C PHE A 135 4.77 0.78 -22.57
N ASP A 136 5.07 0.08 -23.64
CA ASP A 136 5.91 0.62 -24.70
C ASP A 136 5.13 1.59 -25.61
N SER A 137 5.75 2.02 -26.72
CA SER A 137 5.11 2.88 -27.72
C SER A 137 3.82 2.31 -28.36
N THR A 138 3.55 1.01 -28.22
CA THR A 138 2.34 0.34 -28.72
C THR A 138 1.18 0.35 -27.71
N GLY A 139 1.37 0.97 -26.54
CA GLY A 139 0.34 1.16 -25.52
C GLY A 139 -0.08 -0.16 -24.87
N LEU A 140 -1.40 -0.37 -24.71
CA LEU A 140 -1.96 -1.59 -24.09
C LEU A 140 -1.57 -2.91 -24.80
N GLN A 141 -0.97 -2.84 -25.99
CA GLN A 141 -0.47 -4.00 -26.72
C GLN A 141 0.99 -4.35 -26.43
N GLY A 142 1.73 -3.49 -25.72
CA GLY A 142 3.10 -3.73 -25.32
C GLY A 142 3.29 -3.51 -23.84
N ILE A 143 2.60 -4.34 -23.05
CA ILE A 143 2.77 -4.43 -21.61
C ILE A 143 4.20 -4.90 -21.32
N ILE A 144 4.92 -4.18 -20.47
CA ILE A 144 6.26 -4.52 -19.99
C ILE A 144 6.19 -4.71 -18.48
N ILE A 145 6.59 -5.88 -18.01
CA ILE A 145 6.71 -6.21 -16.58
C ILE A 145 8.13 -5.90 -16.11
N ASN A 146 8.22 -5.29 -14.93
CA ASN A 146 9.42 -4.86 -14.24
C ASN A 146 10.37 -3.97 -15.05
N ARG A 147 9.86 -3.24 -16.07
CA ARG A 147 10.66 -2.49 -17.06
C ARG A 147 11.65 -3.37 -17.85
N GLU A 148 11.53 -4.69 -17.76
CA GLU A 148 12.49 -5.65 -18.30
C GLU A 148 11.90 -6.48 -19.44
N SER A 149 10.69 -7.01 -19.24
CA SER A 149 10.17 -8.11 -20.06
C SER A 149 8.81 -7.80 -20.64
N ARG A 150 8.67 -7.91 -21.96
CA ARG A 150 7.41 -7.66 -22.67
C ARG A 150 6.50 -8.88 -22.61
N VAL A 151 5.21 -8.66 -22.35
CA VAL A 151 4.18 -9.69 -22.50
C VAL A 151 3.92 -9.98 -23.98
N LEU A 152 4.17 -11.22 -24.40
CA LEU A 152 4.01 -11.75 -25.75
C LEU A 152 2.63 -12.38 -25.99
N LYS A 153 2.17 -13.22 -25.05
CA LYS A 153 0.84 -13.83 -25.05
C LYS A 153 0.22 -13.58 -23.67
N ARG A 154 -1.06 -13.27 -23.63
CA ARG A 154 -1.76 -12.88 -22.40
C ARG A 154 -3.02 -13.69 -22.22
N ASP A 155 -3.49 -13.75 -20.98
CA ASP A 155 -4.79 -14.30 -20.62
C ASP A 155 -4.99 -15.76 -21.06
N ILE A 156 -3.97 -16.60 -20.91
CA ILE A 156 -4.13 -18.05 -21.11
C ILE A 156 -4.81 -18.63 -19.87
N GLU A 157 -6.12 -18.83 -19.96
CA GLU A 157 -6.94 -19.36 -18.87
C GLU A 157 -6.69 -20.87 -18.65
N LEU A 158 -6.59 -21.26 -17.38
CA LEU A 158 -6.30 -22.61 -16.92
C LEU A 158 -7.16 -22.96 -15.71
N SER A 159 -7.28 -24.26 -15.39
CA SER A 159 -8.14 -24.72 -14.30
C SER A 159 -7.70 -24.26 -12.91
N ASN A 160 -6.47 -23.80 -12.74
CA ASN A 160 -5.93 -23.27 -11.49
C ASN A 160 -5.33 -21.86 -11.60
N GLY A 161 -5.62 -21.11 -12.68
CA GLY A 161 -5.11 -19.76 -12.81
C GLY A 161 -5.06 -19.19 -14.22
N ILE A 162 -4.12 -18.29 -14.44
CA ILE A 162 -3.87 -17.62 -15.72
C ILE A 162 -2.37 -17.53 -15.99
N LEU A 163 -1.99 -17.71 -17.26
CA LEU A 163 -0.61 -17.49 -17.71
C LEU A 163 -0.49 -16.27 -18.60
N HIS A 164 0.64 -15.59 -18.46
CA HIS A 164 1.12 -14.59 -19.41
C HIS A 164 2.52 -15.02 -19.87
N VAL A 165 2.72 -15.15 -21.18
CA VAL A 165 4.04 -15.44 -21.76
C VAL A 165 4.78 -14.13 -21.89
N ILE A 166 5.99 -14.05 -21.34
CA ILE A 166 6.88 -12.90 -21.40
C ILE A 166 8.13 -13.22 -22.22
N ASP A 167 8.76 -12.21 -22.82
CA ASP A 167 9.87 -12.39 -23.78
C ASP A 167 11.22 -12.67 -23.12
N ARG A 168 11.36 -12.36 -21.83
CA ARG A 168 12.56 -12.56 -21.01
C ARG A 168 12.20 -13.05 -19.62
N THR A 169 13.05 -13.86 -19.02
CA THR A 169 12.98 -14.14 -17.58
C THR A 169 13.22 -12.86 -16.80
N LEU A 170 12.36 -12.55 -15.82
CA LEU A 170 12.54 -11.44 -14.90
C LEU A 170 13.68 -11.75 -13.93
N ASP A 171 14.52 -10.76 -13.65
CA ASP A 171 15.61 -10.89 -12.69
C ASP A 171 15.09 -10.59 -11.26
N PRO A 172 15.14 -11.54 -10.31
CA PRO A 172 14.67 -11.27 -8.97
C PRO A 172 15.45 -10.14 -8.30
N ILE A 173 14.71 -9.16 -7.78
CA ILE A 173 15.30 -8.07 -7.00
C ILE A 173 15.83 -8.65 -5.68
N THR A 174 17.14 -8.54 -5.48
CA THR A 174 17.83 -9.06 -4.29
C THR A 174 18.63 -8.00 -3.54
N ASN A 175 19.02 -6.92 -4.22
CA ASN A 175 19.78 -5.82 -3.66
C ASN A 175 18.96 -5.00 -2.65
N SER A 176 19.60 -4.55 -1.57
CA SER A 176 19.09 -3.47 -0.72
C SER A 176 19.14 -2.11 -1.45
N ILE A 177 18.54 -1.05 -0.86
CA ILE A 177 18.68 0.32 -1.37
C ILE A 177 20.14 0.72 -1.55
N VAL A 178 20.97 0.41 -0.56
CA VAL A 178 22.40 0.75 -0.59
C VAL A 178 23.12 0.01 -1.72
N GLN A 179 22.92 -1.31 -1.82
CA GLN A 179 23.56 -2.13 -2.85
C GLN A 179 23.14 -1.69 -4.26
N GLU A 180 21.86 -1.37 -4.45
CA GLU A 180 21.37 -0.87 -5.74
C GLU A 180 21.99 0.48 -6.11
N MET A 181 22.10 1.41 -5.14
CA MET A 181 22.78 2.70 -5.37
C MET A 181 24.27 2.52 -5.70
N GLU A 182 24.94 1.55 -5.07
CA GLU A 182 26.34 1.22 -5.36
C GLU A 182 26.52 0.63 -6.75
N GLU A 183 25.69 -0.34 -7.14
CA GLU A 183 25.72 -0.99 -8.45
C GLU A 183 25.42 0.00 -9.58
N LYS A 184 24.40 0.83 -9.39
CA LYS A 184 24.04 1.89 -10.34
C LYS A 184 25.15 2.95 -10.47
N GLY A 185 25.83 3.24 -9.38
CA GLY A 185 26.88 4.26 -9.29
C GLY A 185 26.35 5.70 -9.37
N GLY A 186 27.23 6.66 -9.06
CA GLY A 186 26.90 8.09 -9.10
C GLY A 186 26.16 8.62 -7.88
N TYR A 187 26.13 7.89 -6.76
CA TYR A 187 25.56 8.30 -5.48
C TYR A 187 26.60 8.30 -4.34
N SER A 188 27.88 8.49 -4.68
CA SER A 188 28.97 8.34 -3.71
C SER A 188 28.93 9.34 -2.56
N ILE A 189 28.50 10.58 -2.81
CA ILE A 189 28.36 11.61 -1.77
C ILE A 189 27.19 11.26 -0.83
N PHE A 190 26.05 10.85 -1.40
CA PHE A 190 24.86 10.44 -0.63
C PHE A 190 25.17 9.22 0.26
N LEU A 191 25.83 8.20 -0.29
CA LEU A 191 26.21 6.99 0.46
C LEU A 191 27.22 7.28 1.57
N GLN A 192 28.18 8.19 1.36
CA GLN A 192 29.10 8.63 2.42
C GLN A 192 28.38 9.37 3.54
N ALA A 193 27.38 10.20 3.21
CA ALA A 193 26.53 10.83 4.21
C ALA A 193 25.74 9.79 5.00
N ALA A 194 25.10 8.83 4.32
CA ALA A 194 24.41 7.72 4.97
C ALA A 194 25.33 6.91 5.90
N GLN A 195 26.59 6.68 5.50
CA GLN A 195 27.59 6.00 6.34
C GLN A 195 27.91 6.81 7.60
N ALA A 196 28.20 8.10 7.45
CA ALA A 196 28.55 8.97 8.56
C ALA A 196 27.42 9.07 9.60
N THR A 197 26.16 9.06 9.14
CA THR A 197 24.99 9.19 9.99
C THR A 197 24.45 7.86 10.53
N GLY A 198 25.01 6.73 10.08
CA GLY A 198 24.53 5.38 10.42
C GLY A 198 23.30 4.91 9.63
N PHE A 199 22.81 5.72 8.68
CA PHE A 199 21.69 5.34 7.80
C PHE A 199 22.09 4.31 6.74
N TYR A 200 23.38 4.15 6.46
CA TYR A 200 23.87 3.10 5.56
C TYR A 200 23.44 1.72 6.03
N ASP A 201 23.69 1.39 7.30
CA ASP A 201 23.30 0.08 7.84
C ASP A 201 21.78 -0.08 7.89
N VAL A 202 21.05 1.00 8.22
CA VAL A 202 19.58 1.01 8.23
C VAL A 202 18.99 0.70 6.85
N LEU A 203 19.52 1.33 5.80
CA LEU A 203 19.05 1.17 4.42
C LEU A 203 19.63 -0.08 3.73
N ASN A 204 20.70 -0.67 4.27
CA ASN A 204 21.26 -1.93 3.80
C ASN A 204 20.59 -3.15 4.45
N ASP A 205 20.01 -2.98 5.64
CA ASP A 205 19.30 -4.03 6.35
C ASP A 205 17.91 -4.27 5.74
N ILE A 206 17.70 -5.48 5.23
CA ILE A 206 16.48 -5.84 4.49
C ILE A 206 15.39 -6.38 5.42
N TYR A 207 15.78 -7.07 6.50
CA TYR A 207 14.85 -7.82 7.33
C TYR A 207 15.02 -7.42 8.80
N ASP A 208 13.90 -7.27 9.50
CA ASP A 208 13.87 -7.20 10.95
C ASP A 208 13.42 -8.54 11.55
N THR A 209 13.90 -8.85 12.74
CA THR A 209 13.36 -9.98 13.52
C THR A 209 12.62 -9.41 14.72
N LEU A 210 11.29 -9.55 14.69
CA LEU A 210 10.42 -9.11 15.76
C LEU A 210 10.70 -9.88 17.05
N GLN A 211 10.28 -9.34 18.19
CA GLN A 211 10.40 -10.02 19.49
C GLN A 211 9.69 -11.38 19.53
N THR A 212 8.71 -11.57 18.64
CA THR A 212 7.99 -12.83 18.42
C THR A 212 8.84 -13.90 17.71
N GLY A 213 10.02 -13.53 17.19
CA GLY A 213 10.86 -14.36 16.32
C GLY A 213 10.43 -14.34 14.85
N GLU A 214 9.38 -13.57 14.52
CA GLU A 214 8.91 -13.39 13.14
C GLU A 214 9.88 -12.48 12.36
N VAL A 215 10.21 -12.90 11.15
CA VAL A 215 11.05 -12.10 10.24
C VAL A 215 10.13 -11.28 9.35
N GLN A 216 10.25 -9.96 9.44
CA GLN A 216 9.53 -9.02 8.59
C GLN A 216 10.49 -8.27 7.69
N ARG A 217 10.05 -7.95 6.48
CA ARG A 217 10.84 -7.11 5.58
C ARG A 217 10.68 -5.64 5.94
N LYS A 218 11.80 -4.91 5.94
CA LYS A 218 11.82 -3.45 6.08
C LYS A 218 11.53 -2.81 4.72
N TYR A 219 10.78 -1.72 4.73
CA TYR A 219 10.44 -0.98 3.52
C TYR A 219 10.83 0.49 3.71
N PHE A 220 11.43 1.08 2.69
CA PHE A 220 11.81 2.49 2.68
C PHE A 220 11.48 3.14 1.34
N THR A 221 11.18 4.43 1.37
CA THR A 221 11.20 5.28 0.19
C THR A 221 12.28 6.33 0.41
N VAL A 222 13.30 6.32 -0.46
CA VAL A 222 14.45 7.22 -0.35
C VAL A 222 14.45 8.23 -1.49
N PHE A 223 14.59 9.50 -1.16
CA PHE A 223 14.88 10.56 -2.12
C PHE A 223 16.38 10.76 -2.14
N ALA A 224 17.02 10.69 -3.31
CA ALA A 224 18.47 10.69 -3.39
C ALA A 224 18.97 11.63 -4.48
N GLU A 225 19.84 12.56 -4.11
CA GLU A 225 20.62 13.35 -5.03
C GLU A 225 21.77 12.50 -5.57
N SER A 226 21.93 12.49 -6.90
CA SER A 226 23.15 11.96 -7.49
C SER A 226 24.32 12.92 -7.27
N ASP A 227 25.55 12.42 -7.42
CA ASP A 227 26.78 13.21 -7.38
C ASP A 227 26.76 14.36 -8.40
N VAL A 228 26.04 14.20 -9.51
CA VAL A 228 25.84 15.26 -10.52
C VAL A 228 24.98 16.38 -9.97
N ILE A 229 23.90 16.05 -9.23
CA ILE A 229 23.00 17.02 -8.62
C ILE A 229 23.68 17.77 -7.47
N PHE A 230 24.46 17.08 -6.63
CA PHE A 230 25.30 17.73 -5.62
C PHE A 230 26.29 18.71 -6.25
N LYS A 231 27.02 18.28 -7.31
CA LYS A 231 28.00 19.13 -8.00
C LYS A 231 27.37 20.35 -8.66
N ALA A 232 26.18 20.19 -9.25
CA ALA A 232 25.43 21.31 -9.82
C ALA A 232 25.11 22.40 -8.79
N GLN A 233 24.99 22.01 -7.51
CA GLN A 233 24.76 22.90 -6.37
C GLN A 233 26.04 23.31 -5.64
N GLY A 234 27.21 23.02 -6.22
CA GLY A 234 28.51 23.42 -5.66
C GLY A 234 29.06 22.48 -4.58
N ILE A 235 28.44 21.30 -4.37
CA ILE A 235 28.89 20.28 -3.42
C ILE A 235 29.64 19.20 -4.21
N ASN A 236 30.97 19.25 -4.18
CA ASN A 236 31.83 18.41 -5.02
C ASN A 236 32.22 17.08 -4.37
N ASP A 237 32.16 17.02 -3.05
CA ASP A 237 32.54 15.88 -2.23
C ASP A 237 31.76 15.87 -0.89
N PHE A 238 31.92 14.77 -0.15
CA PHE A 238 31.28 14.59 1.14
C PHE A 238 31.74 15.60 2.20
N ASP A 239 33.01 16.04 2.18
CA ASP A 239 33.51 17.02 3.15
C ASP A 239 32.80 18.37 3.00
N GLN A 240 32.51 18.79 1.76
CA GLN A 240 31.71 19.99 1.49
C GLN A 240 30.26 19.83 1.98
N LEU A 241 29.64 18.67 1.77
CA LEU A 241 28.29 18.38 2.29
C LEU A 241 28.27 18.43 3.82
N LYS A 242 29.24 17.79 4.47
CA LYS A 242 29.37 17.78 5.92
C LYS A 242 29.60 19.18 6.50
N ASN A 243 30.37 20.02 5.82
CA ASN A 243 30.57 21.41 6.23
C ASN A 243 29.32 22.27 6.04
N LEU A 244 28.53 22.00 5.00
CA LEU A 244 27.25 22.68 4.78
C LEU A 244 26.26 22.39 5.92
N TYR A 245 26.15 21.13 6.33
CA TYR A 245 25.28 20.70 7.42
C TYR A 245 26.05 20.54 8.75
N ASN A 246 26.64 21.64 9.24
CA ASN A 246 27.30 21.68 10.54
C ASN A 246 26.65 22.71 11.49
N ASN A 247 25.81 22.23 12.41
CA ASN A 247 25.19 23.05 13.46
C ASN A 247 26.02 23.11 14.77
N GLY A 248 27.27 22.64 14.75
CA GLY A 248 28.20 22.68 15.87
C GLY A 248 28.23 21.43 16.75
N ILE A 249 27.31 20.49 16.59
CA ILE A 249 27.30 19.20 17.32
C ILE A 249 28.49 18.33 16.90
N ASN A 250 28.83 18.32 15.60
CA ASN A 250 29.95 17.59 15.02
C ASN A 250 29.92 16.08 15.33
N ASN A 251 28.73 15.51 15.44
CA ASN A 251 28.51 14.09 15.64
C ASN A 251 27.40 13.61 14.70
N PRO A 252 27.73 13.22 13.46
CA PRO A 252 26.73 12.91 12.44
C PRO A 252 25.76 11.77 12.78
N SER A 253 26.03 10.94 13.80
CA SER A 253 25.10 9.91 14.27
C SER A 253 24.14 10.39 15.36
N ASP A 254 24.30 11.62 15.85
CA ASP A 254 23.40 12.25 16.81
C ASP A 254 22.14 12.77 16.09
N PRO A 255 20.91 12.41 16.53
CA PRO A 255 19.68 12.94 15.95
C PRO A 255 19.53 14.46 15.93
N GLY A 256 20.27 15.17 16.79
CA GLY A 256 20.34 16.63 16.81
C GLY A 256 21.27 17.22 15.76
N ASP A 257 22.22 16.45 15.21
CA ASP A 257 23.18 16.92 14.21
C ASP A 257 22.49 17.21 12.87
N SER A 258 22.84 18.33 12.24
CA SER A 258 22.20 18.76 10.99
C SER A 258 22.46 17.81 9.82
N LEU A 259 23.59 17.09 9.78
CA LEU A 259 23.84 16.09 8.74
C LEU A 259 22.97 14.84 8.95
N TYR A 260 22.75 14.45 10.22
CA TYR A 260 21.80 13.40 10.55
C TYR A 260 20.39 13.79 10.10
N GLN A 261 19.94 15.00 10.44
CA GLN A 261 18.61 15.51 10.10
C GLN A 261 18.41 15.64 8.59
N PHE A 262 19.46 16.08 7.87
CA PHE A 262 19.50 16.04 6.41
C PHE A 262 19.18 14.63 5.92
N MET A 263 19.98 13.62 6.29
CA MET A 263 19.75 12.24 5.83
C MET A 263 18.39 11.67 6.25
N ALA A 264 17.95 11.94 7.48
CA ALA A 264 16.66 11.49 7.98
C ALA A 264 15.48 12.04 7.16
N ASN A 265 15.59 13.27 6.64
CA ASN A 265 14.57 13.92 5.83
C ASN A 265 14.42 13.29 4.43
N HIS A 266 15.43 12.56 3.96
CA HIS A 266 15.42 11.87 2.66
C HIS A 266 14.73 10.51 2.71
N ILE A 267 14.35 10.03 3.89
CA ILE A 267 13.91 8.65 4.10
C ILE A 267 12.50 8.65 4.68
N ILE A 268 11.53 8.07 3.96
CA ILE A 268 10.24 7.67 4.52
C ILE A 268 10.38 6.20 4.97
N PRO A 269 10.22 5.89 6.26
CA PRO A 269 10.28 4.52 6.75
C PRO A 269 8.97 3.77 6.52
N GLU A 270 9.06 2.44 6.58
CA GLU A 270 7.96 1.46 6.56
C GLU A 270 7.09 1.45 5.28
N LYS A 271 7.50 2.15 4.22
CA LYS A 271 6.71 2.26 2.98
C LYS A 271 7.58 2.27 1.74
N SER A 272 7.18 1.50 0.73
CA SER A 272 7.66 1.63 -0.65
C SER A 272 6.61 2.40 -1.46
N ILE A 273 6.93 3.64 -1.85
CA ILE A 273 6.01 4.52 -2.55
C ILE A 273 6.57 4.80 -3.94
N PHE A 274 5.90 4.26 -4.95
CA PHE A 274 6.20 4.52 -6.35
C PHE A 274 5.69 5.89 -6.76
N LEU A 275 6.26 6.46 -7.82
CA LEU A 275 5.93 7.79 -8.31
C LEU A 275 4.42 7.97 -8.51
N LYS A 276 3.76 6.97 -9.09
CA LYS A 276 2.31 6.97 -9.32
C LYS A 276 1.44 6.84 -8.06
N ASP A 277 2.02 6.42 -6.94
CA ASP A 277 1.32 6.18 -5.68
C ASP A 277 1.44 7.38 -4.73
N PHE A 278 2.21 8.41 -5.09
CA PHE A 278 2.21 9.68 -4.37
C PHE A 278 0.91 10.46 -4.63
N SER A 279 0.41 11.10 -3.59
CA SER A 279 -0.71 12.02 -3.61
C SER A 279 -0.32 13.34 -2.94
N THR A 280 -1.09 14.40 -3.19
CA THR A 280 -0.91 15.66 -2.48
C THR A 280 -1.16 15.46 -1.00
N GLY A 281 -0.21 15.87 -0.15
CA GLY A 281 -0.30 15.69 1.29
C GLY A 281 1.05 15.77 2.00
N ASN A 282 1.04 15.49 3.31
CA ASN A 282 2.26 15.43 4.10
C ASN A 282 2.70 13.98 4.32
N TYR A 283 4.00 13.73 4.18
CA TYR A 283 4.62 12.43 4.41
C TYR A 283 5.62 12.53 5.56
N GLN A 284 5.63 11.48 6.38
CA GLN A 284 6.51 11.41 7.55
C GLN A 284 7.83 10.76 7.19
N THR A 285 8.93 11.45 7.47
CA THR A 285 10.30 10.97 7.27
C THR A 285 10.84 10.27 8.54
N PHE A 286 12.07 9.75 8.52
CA PHE A 286 12.60 8.83 9.53
C PHE A 286 12.63 9.38 10.97
N GLN A 287 12.84 10.68 11.19
CA GLN A 287 12.74 11.33 12.51
C GLN A 287 11.36 11.97 12.77
N GLY A 288 10.41 11.63 11.92
CA GLY A 288 9.09 12.21 11.89
C GLY A 288 9.07 13.69 11.53
N GLN A 289 10.06 14.19 10.81
CA GLN A 289 9.91 15.46 10.10
C GLN A 289 8.92 15.25 8.96
N LEU A 290 8.12 16.27 8.65
CA LEU A 290 7.14 16.17 7.57
C LEU A 290 7.71 16.81 6.31
N ILE A 291 7.52 16.13 5.19
CA ILE A 291 7.71 16.69 3.85
C ILE A 291 6.37 16.83 3.16
N ASN A 292 6.19 17.90 2.39
CA ASN A 292 4.96 18.18 1.68
C ASN A 292 5.08 17.77 0.22
N PHE A 293 4.07 17.09 -0.30
CA PHE A 293 3.92 16.78 -1.70
C PHE A 293 2.72 17.51 -2.27
N VAL A 294 2.90 18.06 -3.46
CA VAL A 294 1.82 18.50 -4.33
C VAL A 294 1.98 17.75 -5.66
N VAL A 295 0.95 17.01 -6.02
CA VAL A 295 0.89 16.20 -7.25
C VAL A 295 -0.15 16.83 -8.17
N ASP A 296 0.30 17.40 -9.28
CA ASP A 296 -0.55 17.98 -10.32
C ASP A 296 -0.12 17.58 -11.73
N GLN A 297 0.30 18.51 -12.58
CA GLN A 297 0.99 18.17 -13.83
C GLN A 297 2.42 17.70 -13.57
N ASP A 298 3.01 18.18 -12.47
CA ASP A 298 4.34 17.82 -12.02
C ASP A 298 4.29 17.29 -10.57
N PHE A 299 5.35 16.62 -10.16
CA PHE A 299 5.55 16.26 -8.76
C PHE A 299 6.37 17.33 -8.07
N ARG A 300 5.84 17.91 -6.99
CA ARG A 300 6.49 18.99 -6.27
C ARG A 300 6.68 18.60 -4.81
N ILE A 301 7.93 18.52 -4.40
CA ILE A 301 8.36 18.23 -3.04
C ILE A 301 8.72 19.54 -2.37
N ASN A 302 8.18 19.74 -1.18
CA ASN A 302 8.38 20.91 -0.32
C ASN A 302 8.22 22.26 -1.04
N PRO A 303 7.15 22.47 -1.83
CA PRO A 303 6.98 23.73 -2.54
C PRO A 303 6.86 24.90 -1.57
N GLN A 304 7.51 26.02 -1.91
CA GLN A 304 7.39 27.28 -1.19
C GLN A 304 7.36 28.48 -2.13
N GLY A 305 7.00 29.63 -1.56
CA GLY A 305 6.90 30.90 -2.27
C GLY A 305 5.46 31.29 -2.60
N VAL A 306 5.28 32.52 -3.08
CA VAL A 306 3.98 33.08 -3.44
C VAL A 306 4.12 33.83 -4.76
N GLY A 307 3.19 33.64 -5.69
CA GLY A 307 3.25 34.29 -7.00
C GLY A 307 4.35 33.70 -7.88
N ASP A 308 5.19 34.57 -8.46
CA ASP A 308 6.22 34.17 -9.43
C ASP A 308 7.53 33.66 -8.78
N GLU A 309 7.73 33.85 -7.47
CA GLU A 309 8.89 33.35 -6.73
C GLU A 309 8.58 31.99 -6.09
N TYR A 310 8.21 31.02 -6.92
CA TYR A 310 7.82 29.68 -6.49
C TYR A 310 9.00 28.71 -6.65
N TRP A 311 9.37 28.00 -5.59
CA TRP A 311 10.45 27.01 -5.61
C TRP A 311 9.98 25.67 -5.06
N TYR A 312 10.48 24.58 -5.63
CA TYR A 312 10.19 23.21 -5.21
C TYR A 312 11.29 22.29 -5.69
N ILE A 313 11.37 21.11 -5.07
CA ILE A 313 12.19 20.01 -5.55
C ILE A 313 11.28 19.12 -6.40
N THR A 314 11.79 18.55 -7.48
CA THR A 314 11.06 17.54 -8.27
C THR A 314 11.91 16.30 -8.49
N PHE A 315 11.30 15.29 -9.08
CA PHE A 315 11.99 14.06 -9.43
C PHE A 315 12.74 14.22 -10.75
N VAL A 316 13.91 13.59 -10.83
CA VAL A 316 14.71 13.56 -12.06
C VAL A 316 14.11 12.54 -13.03
N GLU A 317 13.77 12.99 -14.24
CA GLU A 317 13.22 12.14 -15.29
C GLU A 317 14.10 10.91 -15.55
N ASN A 318 13.48 9.73 -15.69
CA ASN A 318 14.15 8.44 -15.89
C ASN A 318 15.11 8.02 -14.76
N ASN A 319 15.10 8.73 -13.63
CA ASN A 319 15.87 8.41 -12.44
C ASN A 319 14.95 8.17 -11.24
N THR A 320 13.82 7.52 -11.42
CA THR A 320 12.81 7.23 -10.38
C THR A 320 12.37 5.78 -10.37
N ASP A 321 11.70 5.38 -9.29
CA ASP A 321 11.19 4.02 -9.06
C ASP A 321 12.27 2.93 -9.18
N PHE A 322 13.47 3.16 -8.65
CA PHE A 322 14.46 2.08 -8.54
C PHE A 322 14.04 1.14 -7.43
N GLN A 323 13.53 -0.02 -7.83
CA GLN A 323 12.99 -1.02 -6.92
C GLN A 323 14.13 -1.79 -6.26
N THR A 324 14.02 -2.00 -4.95
CA THR A 324 14.99 -2.77 -4.17
C THR A 324 14.27 -3.72 -3.23
N LYS A 325 15.00 -4.67 -2.67
CA LYS A 325 14.44 -5.71 -1.80
C LYS A 325 13.86 -5.14 -0.51
N ASN A 326 14.29 -3.95 -0.09
CA ASN A 326 13.80 -3.27 1.10
C ASN A 326 13.21 -1.89 0.81
N GLY A 327 12.75 -1.63 -0.42
CA GLY A 327 12.16 -0.33 -0.72
C GLY A 327 12.17 0.09 -2.17
N VAL A 328 12.18 1.41 -2.33
CA VAL A 328 12.36 2.11 -3.59
C VAL A 328 13.17 3.37 -3.34
N PHE A 329 14.00 3.78 -4.29
CA PHE A 329 14.57 5.12 -4.26
C PHE A 329 14.31 5.91 -5.55
N HIS A 330 14.27 7.22 -5.38
CA HIS A 330 13.96 8.19 -6.42
C HIS A 330 15.04 9.28 -6.45
N GLY A 331 15.56 9.54 -7.64
CA GLY A 331 16.42 10.67 -7.92
C GLY A 331 15.66 11.99 -7.83
N ILE A 332 16.20 12.97 -7.10
CA ILE A 332 15.65 14.33 -7.00
C ILE A 332 16.62 15.35 -7.57
N ASP A 333 16.09 16.49 -8.01
CA ASP A 333 16.81 17.46 -8.84
C ASP A 333 17.57 18.55 -8.07
N HIS A 334 17.32 18.65 -6.75
CA HIS A 334 17.95 19.62 -5.85
C HIS A 334 18.17 18.99 -4.46
N THR A 335 19.03 19.60 -3.63
CA THR A 335 19.26 19.11 -2.27
C THR A 335 18.02 19.27 -1.41
N MET A 336 17.59 18.20 -0.73
CA MET A 336 16.44 18.28 0.18
C MET A 336 16.85 18.81 1.55
N ASP A 337 16.91 20.13 1.66
CA ASP A 337 17.08 20.82 2.94
C ASP A 337 15.96 20.47 3.94
N ILE A 338 16.27 20.63 5.22
CA ILE A 338 15.31 20.43 6.31
C ILE A 338 14.13 21.38 6.10
N PHE A 339 12.97 20.79 5.85
CA PHE A 339 11.76 21.52 5.50
C PHE A 339 10.78 21.57 6.66
N TYR A 340 10.22 22.76 6.94
CA TYR A 340 9.13 22.92 7.88
C TYR A 340 7.83 23.18 7.10
N PRO A 341 6.98 22.17 6.89
CA PRO A 341 5.80 22.31 6.06
C PRO A 341 4.84 23.38 6.60
N GLN A 342 4.16 24.03 5.66
CA GLN A 342 2.94 24.75 5.98
C GLN A 342 1.81 23.75 6.26
N PRO A 343 0.78 24.13 7.04
CA PRO A 343 -0.46 23.37 7.15
C PRO A 343 -1.03 23.01 5.77
N VAL A 344 -1.25 21.72 5.50
CA VAL A 344 -2.00 21.23 4.33
C VAL A 344 -3.18 20.38 4.78
N GLU A 345 -4.15 20.19 3.88
CA GLU A 345 -5.27 19.31 4.15
C GLU A 345 -4.76 17.91 4.46
N THR A 346 -5.18 17.39 5.62
CA THR A 346 -4.81 16.06 6.07
C THR A 346 -6.07 15.26 6.34
N ILE A 347 -6.25 14.19 5.59
CA ILE A 347 -7.31 13.20 5.82
C ILE A 347 -6.65 12.00 6.49
N TRP A 348 -7.11 11.67 7.69
CA TRP A 348 -6.69 10.47 8.41
C TRP A 348 -7.83 9.48 8.44
N GLN A 349 -7.63 8.30 7.84
CA GLN A 349 -8.62 7.24 7.87
C GLN A 349 -8.43 6.36 9.11
N PHE A 350 -9.53 5.90 9.71
CA PHE A 350 -9.42 5.12 10.93
C PHE A 350 -8.77 3.73 10.73
N ASN A 351 -8.79 3.20 9.51
CA ASN A 351 -8.09 1.98 9.10
C ASN A 351 -6.56 2.16 8.96
N ASP A 352 -6.05 3.41 8.93
CA ASP A 352 -4.61 3.69 8.87
C ASP A 352 -3.87 3.35 10.18
N GLN A 353 -4.61 3.02 11.24
CA GLN A 353 -4.02 2.55 12.49
C GLN A 353 -3.13 1.32 12.21
N PRO A 354 -1.84 1.29 12.62
CA PRO A 354 -0.94 0.18 12.29
C PRO A 354 -1.53 -1.18 12.62
N VAL A 355 -2.18 -1.27 13.78
CA VAL A 355 -2.81 -2.51 14.26
C VAL A 355 -4.02 -2.99 13.42
N VAL A 356 -4.61 -2.09 12.63
CA VAL A 356 -5.70 -2.37 11.68
C VAL A 356 -5.13 -2.57 10.27
N ARG A 357 -4.15 -1.76 9.86
CA ARG A 357 -3.45 -1.82 8.57
C ARG A 357 -2.70 -3.13 8.39
N ASP A 358 -2.02 -3.60 9.42
CA ASP A 358 -1.10 -4.75 9.38
C ASP A 358 -1.85 -6.10 9.52
N LEU A 359 -3.18 -6.08 9.49
CA LEU A 359 -4.00 -7.29 9.37
C LEU A 359 -3.75 -7.95 8.00
N LEU A 360 -3.22 -9.18 8.02
CA LEU A 360 -2.89 -9.94 6.81
C LEU A 360 -4.11 -10.11 5.88
N ARG A 361 -3.93 -9.75 4.60
CA ARG A 361 -4.89 -10.00 3.50
C ARG A 361 -4.52 -11.30 2.79
N VAL A 362 -5.50 -12.15 2.46
CA VAL A 362 -5.25 -13.43 1.77
C VAL A 362 -5.94 -13.48 0.42
N ASN A 363 -5.20 -13.93 -0.59
CA ASN A 363 -5.64 -14.01 -1.99
C ASN A 363 -6.10 -12.67 -2.60
N GLY A 364 -5.52 -11.55 -2.16
CA GLY A 364 -5.92 -10.21 -2.64
C GLY A 364 -7.36 -9.84 -2.25
N GLN A 365 -7.96 -10.56 -1.31
CA GLN A 365 -9.20 -10.19 -0.63
C GLN A 365 -8.95 -10.06 0.87
N ASP A 366 -9.78 -9.27 1.53
CA ASP A 366 -9.83 -9.24 3.00
C ASP A 366 -10.29 -10.63 3.44
N GLY A 367 -9.36 -11.47 3.89
CA GLY A 367 -9.71 -12.77 4.45
C GLY A 367 -10.26 -12.59 5.86
N ASP A 368 -11.08 -13.54 6.31
CA ASP A 368 -11.56 -13.68 7.68
C ASP A 368 -10.39 -14.04 8.64
N TYR A 369 -9.46 -13.10 8.89
CA TYR A 369 -8.34 -13.32 9.80
C TYR A 369 -8.56 -12.67 11.15
N TYR A 370 -8.27 -13.46 12.18
CA TYR A 370 -8.30 -13.10 13.58
C TYR A 370 -6.92 -12.57 13.98
N THR A 371 -6.83 -11.30 14.38
CA THR A 371 -5.73 -10.89 15.25
C THR A 371 -6.23 -10.89 16.69
N THR A 372 -5.41 -11.40 17.61
CA THR A 372 -5.47 -10.96 18.99
C THR A 372 -4.78 -9.60 19.01
N LEU A 373 -5.57 -8.52 18.87
CA LEU A 373 -5.08 -7.19 19.24
C LEU A 373 -4.55 -7.33 20.68
N GLU A 374 -3.30 -6.92 20.94
CA GLU A 374 -2.93 -6.62 22.32
C GLU A 374 -4.00 -5.66 22.85
N GLY A 375 -4.56 -6.00 24.01
CA GLY A 375 -5.67 -5.25 24.56
C GLY A 375 -5.30 -3.77 24.63
N PHE A 376 -5.98 -2.93 23.85
CA PHE A 376 -5.99 -1.51 24.16
C PHE A 376 -6.42 -1.41 25.62
N PRO A 377 -5.73 -0.61 26.46
CA PRO A 377 -6.14 -0.45 27.84
C PRO A 377 -7.63 -0.03 27.84
N ASN A 378 -8.48 -0.90 28.41
CA ASN A 378 -9.95 -0.83 28.52
C ASN A 378 -10.83 -1.53 27.46
N MET A 379 -10.34 -2.52 26.70
CA MET A 379 -11.19 -3.41 25.87
C MET A 379 -11.24 -4.86 26.38
N PHE A 380 -12.43 -5.46 26.58
CA PHE A 380 -12.61 -6.85 27.05
C PHE A 380 -13.69 -7.62 26.25
N GLY A 381 -13.36 -8.81 25.68
CA GLY A 381 -14.32 -9.78 25.09
C GLY A 381 -13.70 -10.83 24.13
N THR A 382 -14.33 -12.01 23.94
CA THR A 382 -13.89 -13.15 23.07
C THR A 382 -14.81 -13.52 21.88
N VAL A 383 -14.33 -13.33 20.64
CA VAL A 383 -15.11 -13.30 19.37
C VAL A 383 -15.40 -14.68 18.75
N SER A 384 -16.58 -14.83 18.11
CA SER A 384 -16.80 -15.82 17.04
C SER A 384 -17.41 -15.18 15.78
N THR A 385 -16.75 -15.41 14.64
CA THR A 385 -17.13 -15.16 13.23
C THR A 385 -17.52 -13.71 12.84
N MET A 386 -17.24 -13.31 11.59
CA MET A 386 -17.64 -12.02 10.99
C MET A 386 -19.16 -11.90 10.79
N PHE A 387 -19.86 -11.91 11.92
CA PHE A 387 -20.97 -11.10 12.37
C PHE A 387 -20.84 -11.32 13.87
N ILE A 388 -20.17 -10.42 14.58
CA ILE A 388 -19.86 -10.67 15.98
C ILE A 388 -21.16 -10.53 16.79
N HIS A 389 -21.83 -11.65 17.05
CA HIS A 389 -22.82 -11.70 18.12
C HIS A 389 -22.12 -12.17 19.39
N PHE A 390 -21.66 -11.20 20.17
CA PHE A 390 -21.54 -11.41 21.61
C PHE A 390 -22.94 -11.37 22.21
N PRO A 391 -23.24 -12.23 23.21
CA PRO A 391 -24.32 -11.94 24.11
C PRO A 391 -23.94 -10.65 24.87
N TRP A 392 -24.38 -9.52 24.32
CA TRP A 392 -24.46 -8.16 24.86
C TRP A 392 -23.39 -7.79 25.91
N ASP A 393 -22.31 -7.12 25.48
CA ASP A 393 -21.91 -5.78 25.93
C ASP A 393 -20.47 -5.43 25.47
N ASN A 394 -20.33 -4.32 24.72
CA ASN A 394 -19.15 -3.46 24.55
C ASN A 394 -18.07 -3.75 23.47
N TYR A 395 -18.39 -3.33 22.23
CA TYR A 395 -17.50 -3.00 21.08
C TYR A 395 -17.15 -4.12 20.07
N GLY A 396 -17.03 -3.76 18.79
CA GLY A 396 -16.66 -4.68 17.71
C GLY A 396 -16.16 -3.97 16.45
N PHE A 397 -15.09 -4.47 15.83
CA PHE A 397 -14.49 -3.94 14.60
C PHE A 397 -15.15 -4.54 13.35
N MET A 398 -15.20 -3.78 12.25
CA MET A 398 -15.58 -4.28 10.93
C MET A 398 -14.56 -3.81 9.89
N LEU A 399 -14.08 -4.75 9.09
CA LEU A 399 -13.44 -4.52 7.79
C LEU A 399 -14.26 -5.32 6.79
N THR A 400 -14.81 -4.68 5.76
CA THR A 400 -15.36 -5.43 4.63
C THR A 400 -15.06 -4.72 3.33
N GLY A 401 -14.03 -5.18 2.63
CA GLY A 401 -13.94 -5.06 1.19
C GLY A 401 -15.06 -5.85 0.51
N ALA A 402 -16.14 -5.18 0.09
CA ALA A 402 -16.97 -5.63 -1.03
C ALA A 402 -18.00 -4.57 -1.45
N LYS A 403 -17.92 -4.22 -2.74
CA LYS A 403 -18.90 -3.78 -3.78
C LYS A 403 -20.43 -3.70 -3.51
N LYS A 404 -20.95 -4.00 -2.33
CA LYS A 404 -22.40 -4.03 -2.04
C LYS A 404 -23.02 -2.64 -1.85
N TYR A 405 -22.22 -1.64 -1.48
CA TYR A 405 -22.68 -0.26 -1.29
C TYR A 405 -21.71 0.71 -1.99
N PRO A 406 -22.07 1.27 -3.17
CA PRO A 406 -21.18 2.12 -3.95
C PRO A 406 -20.71 3.41 -3.26
N ASN A 407 -21.31 3.77 -2.11
CA ASN A 407 -21.04 4.99 -1.35
C ASN A 407 -20.53 4.69 0.08
N GLN A 408 -20.12 3.45 0.35
CA GLN A 408 -19.48 3.05 1.59
C GLN A 408 -18.17 2.40 1.17
N TYR A 409 -17.04 3.06 1.38
CA TYR A 409 -15.72 2.57 1.01
C TYR A 409 -15.27 1.33 1.82
N GLY A 410 -16.17 0.72 2.61
CA GLY A 410 -15.99 -0.62 3.20
C GLY A 410 -15.03 -0.68 4.39
N ASP A 411 -14.53 0.47 4.82
CA ASP A 411 -13.29 0.65 5.58
C ASP A 411 -13.45 1.43 6.90
N GLY A 412 -14.68 1.57 7.40
CA GLY A 412 -14.99 2.35 8.61
C GLY A 412 -15.09 1.56 9.92
N LEU A 413 -14.71 2.20 11.03
CA LEU A 413 -14.87 1.66 12.39
C LEU A 413 -16.33 1.71 12.84
N ILE A 414 -16.84 0.62 13.40
CA ILE A 414 -18.21 0.54 13.93
C ILE A 414 -18.16 0.38 15.45
N PHE A 415 -19.08 1.04 16.15
CA PHE A 415 -19.22 0.92 17.60
C PHE A 415 -20.67 0.52 17.91
N GLY A 416 -20.84 -0.62 18.58
CA GLY A 416 -22.13 -1.12 19.06
C GLY A 416 -22.36 -0.76 20.54
N ALA A 417 -23.63 -0.60 20.90
CA ALA A 417 -24.21 -0.10 22.17
C ALA A 417 -23.56 -0.53 23.51
N PRO A 418 -23.84 0.18 24.62
CA PRO A 418 -24.67 1.40 24.73
C PRO A 418 -23.89 2.72 24.71
N ASP A 419 -22.75 2.79 25.39
CA ASP A 419 -21.88 3.98 25.45
C ASP A 419 -20.46 3.56 25.11
N TRP A 420 -19.75 4.42 24.39
CA TRP A 420 -18.36 4.18 24.01
C TRP A 420 -17.49 5.40 24.31
N ASP A 421 -16.25 5.11 24.70
CA ASP A 421 -15.21 6.06 25.04
C ASP A 421 -13.89 5.50 24.52
N VAL A 422 -13.45 6.02 23.38
CA VAL A 422 -12.32 5.45 22.62
C VAL A 422 -11.32 6.54 22.34
N THR A 423 -10.05 6.25 22.58
CA THR A 423 -8.93 7.14 22.22
C THR A 423 -8.08 6.47 21.14
N PHE A 424 -7.90 7.18 20.03
CA PHE A 424 -7.05 6.82 18.91
C PHE A 424 -5.77 7.65 18.97
N LYS A 425 -4.62 6.98 18.89
CA LYS A 425 -3.34 7.66 18.68
C LYS A 425 -3.13 7.82 17.20
N MET A 426 -3.15 9.04 16.67
CA MET A 426 -2.91 9.22 15.23
C MET A 426 -1.46 8.82 14.91
N PRO A 427 -1.23 7.87 13.97
CA PRO A 427 0.12 7.48 13.58
C PRO A 427 0.82 8.54 12.70
N ILE A 428 0.13 9.66 12.45
CA ILE A 428 0.62 10.77 11.64
C ILE A 428 0.75 12.02 12.50
N LYS A 429 1.82 12.79 12.25
CA LYS A 429 1.94 14.14 12.81
C LYS A 429 1.11 15.13 12.00
N ILE A 430 0.40 16.02 12.68
CA ILE A 430 -0.25 17.18 12.05
C ILE A 430 0.63 18.40 12.29
N VAL A 431 0.86 19.19 11.24
CA VAL A 431 1.64 20.44 11.32
C VAL A 431 0.96 21.42 12.28
N LYS A 432 1.74 22.20 13.04
CA LYS A 432 1.18 23.31 13.84
C LYS A 432 0.46 24.30 12.92
N GLY A 433 -0.75 24.70 13.28
CA GLY A 433 -1.56 25.56 12.43
C GLY A 433 -3.01 25.67 12.88
N ARG A 434 -3.77 26.50 12.17
CA ARG A 434 -5.22 26.61 12.34
C ARG A 434 -5.90 25.73 11.31
N TYR A 435 -6.91 24.97 11.77
CA TYR A 435 -7.63 24.02 10.94
C TYR A 435 -9.13 24.09 11.21
N LYS A 436 -9.95 23.93 10.18
CA LYS A 436 -11.31 23.44 10.30
C LYS A 436 -11.27 21.92 10.38
N LEU A 437 -11.87 21.39 11.43
CA LEU A 437 -11.90 19.96 11.69
C LEU A 437 -13.25 19.38 11.27
N TYR A 438 -13.21 18.25 10.57
CA TYR A 438 -14.37 17.50 10.14
C TYR A 438 -14.25 16.03 10.56
N ILE A 439 -15.40 15.41 10.80
CA ILE A 439 -15.53 13.97 11.02
C ILE A 439 -16.45 13.39 9.96
N ALA A 440 -16.01 12.32 9.30
CA ALA A 440 -16.83 11.52 8.42
C ALA A 440 -17.38 10.32 9.19
N ALA A 441 -18.71 10.27 9.29
CA ALA A 441 -19.42 9.23 10.02
C ALA A 441 -20.76 8.93 9.35
N LYS A 442 -21.25 7.70 9.51
CA LYS A 442 -22.57 7.33 9.01
C LYS A 442 -23.66 7.89 9.91
N GLY A 443 -24.44 8.81 9.36
CA GLY A 443 -25.67 9.29 9.97
C GLY A 443 -26.81 8.26 9.89
N GLY A 444 -27.77 8.31 10.82
CA GLY A 444 -28.97 7.47 10.73
C GLY A 444 -29.69 7.25 12.06
N GLY A 445 -30.84 6.59 12.02
CA GLY A 445 -31.60 6.26 13.23
C GLY A 445 -30.82 5.33 14.15
N GLY A 446 -30.80 5.64 15.45
CA GLY A 446 -30.08 4.84 16.46
C GLY A 446 -28.59 5.14 16.60
N ARG A 447 -28.12 6.25 16.01
CA ARG A 447 -26.73 6.72 16.12
C ARG A 447 -26.49 7.58 17.35
N ALA A 448 -25.27 7.52 17.87
CA ALA A 448 -24.84 8.27 19.04
C ALA A 448 -24.71 9.78 18.77
N THR A 449 -24.80 10.58 19.84
CA THR A 449 -24.19 11.92 19.87
C THR A 449 -22.84 11.82 20.53
N VAL A 450 -21.80 12.42 19.95
CA VAL A 450 -20.40 12.20 20.38
C VAL A 450 -19.69 13.52 20.62
N GLN A 451 -18.91 13.60 21.69
CA GLN A 451 -17.97 14.68 21.93
C GLN A 451 -16.59 14.25 21.47
N MET A 452 -15.95 15.08 20.66
CA MET A 452 -14.54 14.90 20.29
C MET A 452 -13.63 15.64 21.25
N LEU A 453 -12.51 15.02 21.59
CA LEU A 453 -11.41 15.62 22.30
C LEU A 453 -10.12 15.40 21.50
N ILE A 454 -9.29 16.44 21.41
CA ILE A 454 -7.93 16.35 20.86
C ILE A 454 -6.95 16.56 22.01
N ASN A 455 -6.04 15.61 22.21
CA ASN A 455 -5.07 15.61 23.30
C ASN A 455 -5.73 15.85 24.68
N GLY A 456 -6.92 15.27 24.87
CA GLY A 456 -7.71 15.40 26.10
C GLY A 456 -8.52 16.70 26.24
N VAL A 457 -8.48 17.61 25.27
CA VAL A 457 -9.25 18.86 25.28
C VAL A 457 -10.49 18.72 24.40
N PRO A 458 -11.72 18.94 24.91
CA PRO A 458 -12.93 18.94 24.09
C PRO A 458 -12.87 19.96 22.96
N VAL A 459 -13.25 19.53 21.75
CA VAL A 459 -13.25 20.33 20.54
C VAL A 459 -14.67 20.39 19.97
N GLY A 460 -15.18 21.59 19.77
CA GLY A 460 -16.52 21.82 19.24
C GLY A 460 -17.65 21.36 20.15
N GLU A 461 -18.87 21.55 19.68
CA GLU A 461 -20.07 21.03 20.32
C GLU A 461 -20.23 19.53 20.03
N PRO A 462 -20.97 18.78 20.88
CA PRO A 462 -21.30 17.38 20.61
C PRO A 462 -21.97 17.20 19.25
N ILE A 463 -21.44 16.25 18.48
CA ILE A 463 -21.84 15.98 17.10
C ILE A 463 -22.96 14.96 17.13
N ASN A 464 -24.14 15.36 16.66
CA ASN A 464 -25.28 14.47 16.57
C ASN A 464 -25.25 13.66 15.27
N LEU A 465 -24.92 12.37 15.40
CA LEU A 465 -24.93 11.45 14.25
C LEU A 465 -26.33 10.84 14.00
N ASN A 466 -27.32 11.15 14.85
CA ASN A 466 -28.69 10.69 14.71
C ASN A 466 -29.42 11.53 13.64
N GLY A 467 -29.86 10.88 12.56
CA GLY A 467 -30.40 11.59 11.39
C GLY A 467 -31.33 10.74 10.51
N THR A 468 -31.87 11.35 9.45
CA THR A 468 -32.90 10.74 8.59
C THR A 468 -32.30 9.81 7.52
N GLY A 469 -32.01 8.57 7.89
CA GLY A 469 -32.07 7.39 7.00
C GLY A 469 -31.14 7.30 5.79
N VAL A 470 -30.16 8.19 5.61
CA VAL A 470 -29.16 8.05 4.53
C VAL A 470 -28.13 7.01 4.96
N TRP A 471 -28.13 5.84 4.30
CA TRP A 471 -27.15 4.78 4.52
C TRP A 471 -25.80 5.12 3.85
N ALA A 472 -25.29 6.33 4.03
CA ALA A 472 -24.00 6.78 3.50
C ALA A 472 -23.20 7.52 4.58
N VAL A 473 -21.89 7.55 4.42
CA VAL A 473 -21.00 8.37 5.25
C VAL A 473 -21.30 9.84 4.98
N GLN A 474 -21.41 10.62 6.05
CA GLN A 474 -21.62 12.07 6.00
C GLN A 474 -20.48 12.76 6.73
N GLU A 475 -19.91 13.76 6.08
CA GLU A 475 -18.94 14.63 6.70
C GLU A 475 -19.66 15.71 7.50
N SER A 476 -19.27 15.87 8.77
CA SER A 476 -19.81 16.87 9.69
C SER A 476 -18.68 17.75 10.21
N TYR A 477 -18.90 19.06 10.16
CA TYR A 477 -18.01 20.05 10.75
C TYR A 477 -18.00 19.91 12.29
N VAL A 478 -16.82 19.95 12.88
CA VAL A 478 -16.61 19.86 14.33
C VAL A 478 -16.35 21.24 14.92
N ALA A 479 -15.22 21.85 14.55
CA ALA A 479 -14.78 23.16 15.06
C ALA A 479 -13.59 23.71 14.28
N GLU A 480 -13.24 24.96 14.55
CA GLU A 480 -11.90 25.48 14.27
C GLU A 480 -10.97 25.17 15.44
N ILE A 481 -9.81 24.61 15.15
CA ILE A 481 -8.76 24.29 16.12
C ILE A 481 -7.46 25.01 15.79
N ASN A 482 -6.63 25.23 16.81
CA ASN A 482 -5.27 25.73 16.64
C ASN A 482 -4.28 24.77 17.30
N LEU A 483 -3.55 24.03 16.48
CA LEU A 483 -2.49 23.13 16.92
C LEU A 483 -1.21 23.96 17.11
N THR A 484 -0.68 24.02 18.32
CA THR A 484 0.50 24.85 18.65
C THR A 484 1.83 24.17 18.37
N GLU A 485 1.83 22.86 18.18
CA GLU A 485 3.01 22.02 17.97
C GLU A 485 2.76 21.04 16.83
N THR A 486 3.81 20.75 16.04
CA THR A 486 3.76 19.69 15.03
C THR A 486 4.02 18.36 15.73
N LYS A 487 2.99 17.54 15.91
CA LYS A 487 3.08 16.25 16.61
C LYS A 487 1.95 15.31 16.25
N GLU A 488 2.10 14.05 16.66
CA GLU A 488 0.99 13.09 16.73
C GLU A 488 -0.05 13.59 17.72
N ASN A 489 -1.32 13.39 17.40
CA ASN A 489 -2.42 13.84 18.25
C ASN A 489 -3.27 12.65 18.68
N ASP A 490 -3.66 12.65 19.94
CA ASP A 490 -4.64 11.70 20.46
C ASP A 490 -6.04 12.23 20.17
N ILE A 491 -6.84 11.45 19.47
CA ILE A 491 -8.26 11.75 19.24
C ILE A 491 -9.10 10.86 20.12
N ARG A 492 -9.83 11.45 21.06
CA ARG A 492 -10.80 10.72 21.89
C ARG A 492 -12.20 11.08 21.49
N LEU A 493 -13.04 10.07 21.30
CA LEU A 493 -14.46 10.22 21.05
C LEU A 493 -15.22 9.58 22.19
N VAL A 494 -16.07 10.37 22.84
CA VAL A 494 -16.89 9.93 23.96
C VAL A 494 -18.36 10.14 23.63
N THR A 495 -19.16 9.13 23.95
CA THR A 495 -20.61 9.17 23.77
C THR A 495 -21.23 10.13 24.78
N VAL A 496 -22.03 11.08 24.28
CA VAL A 496 -22.84 12.01 25.08
C VAL A 496 -24.29 11.52 25.15
N ASN A 497 -24.82 11.02 24.03
CA ASN A 497 -26.09 10.31 23.99
C ASN A 497 -25.86 8.94 23.36
N SER A 498 -26.27 7.89 24.08
CA SER A 498 -26.08 6.49 23.71
C SER A 498 -26.58 6.17 22.30
N GLY A 499 -25.83 5.33 21.60
CA GLY A 499 -26.18 4.90 20.25
C GLY A 499 -25.00 4.24 19.53
N GLN A 500 -25.25 3.79 18.32
CA GLN A 500 -24.22 3.15 17.50
C GLN A 500 -23.33 4.21 16.83
N GLY A 501 -22.04 3.93 16.70
CA GLY A 501 -21.08 4.70 15.90
C GLY A 501 -20.75 3.96 14.61
N GLN A 502 -20.53 4.69 13.53
CA GLN A 502 -19.80 4.18 12.36
C GLN A 502 -19.00 5.35 11.78
N LEU A 503 -17.67 5.28 11.89
CA LEU A 503 -16.73 6.36 11.59
C LEU A 503 -15.83 5.95 10.44
N ASP A 504 -15.44 6.91 9.60
CA ASP A 504 -14.67 6.67 8.38
C ASP A 504 -13.30 7.37 8.42
N TYR A 505 -13.31 8.70 8.47
CA TYR A 505 -12.08 9.49 8.55
C TYR A 505 -12.28 10.79 9.35
N LEU A 506 -11.14 11.42 9.67
CA LEU A 506 -11.06 12.80 10.12
C LEU A 506 -10.36 13.64 9.06
N ARG A 507 -10.85 14.86 8.84
CA ARG A 507 -10.24 15.81 7.90
C ARG A 507 -9.86 17.09 8.62
N PHE A 508 -8.59 17.44 8.52
CA PHE A 508 -8.00 18.68 9.02
C PHE A 508 -7.77 19.60 7.82
N GLU A 509 -8.65 20.57 7.61
CA GLU A 509 -8.57 21.54 6.52
C GLU A 509 -7.90 22.82 7.02
N PRO A 510 -6.70 23.20 6.52
CA PRO A 510 -6.03 24.44 6.90
C PRO A 510 -6.92 25.66 6.67
N ASN A 511 -6.83 26.61 7.61
CA ASN A 511 -7.65 27.82 7.63
C ASN A 511 -6.98 29.04 7.02
#